data_AF-A0A1T3BJZ1-F1
#
_entry.id   AF-A0A1T3BJZ1-F1
#
_cell.length_a   1.000
_cell.length_b   1.000
_cell.length_c   1.000
_cell.angle_alpha   90.00
_cell.angle_beta   90.00
_cell.angle_gamma   90.00
#
_symmetry.space_group_name_H-M   'P 1'
#
loop_
_entity.id
_entity.type
_entity.pdbx_description
1 polymer ?
#
loop_
_entity_poly.entity_id
_entity_poly.type
_entity_poly.pdbx_seq_one_letter_code
_entity_poly.pdbx_strand_id
1 'polypeptide(L)'
;MWGGTGSAIMMGGMIVGKGGETSKGVVMMGTGTVELNKVEVESFLTGVSVSDGTVKINGGSTIKAAGDDGVGIKITEKGKAEVIGATIEAKGDRAVGIKATGTGLKHRVLGTGASATMMGGKIQGSVSVSGGGGGGR
;
A
#
# COMPACT_ATOMS: atom_id res chain seq x y z
N MET A 1 14.42 13.92 -10.59
CA MET A 1 13.31 13.53 -9.69
C MET A 1 12.16 14.49 -9.93
N TRP A 2 11.04 14.01 -10.46
CA TRP A 2 9.77 14.77 -10.47
C TRP A 2 9.06 14.47 -9.13
N GLY A 3 9.44 15.17 -8.08
CA GLY A 3 8.89 14.97 -6.75
C GLY A 3 8.33 16.26 -6.20
N GLY A 4 7.11 16.61 -6.61
CA GLY A 4 6.35 17.66 -5.93
C GLY A 4 5.84 17.15 -4.58
N THR A 5 5.63 18.06 -3.63
CA THR A 5 4.96 17.73 -2.37
C THR A 5 3.45 17.80 -2.58
N GLY A 6 2.80 16.65 -2.64
CA GLY A 6 1.34 16.53 -2.67
C GLY A 6 0.84 15.82 -1.41
N SER A 7 -0.23 16.35 -0.83
CA SER A 7 -0.91 15.75 0.32
C SER A 7 -2.42 15.78 0.11
N ALA A 8 -3.12 14.78 0.64
CA ALA A 8 -4.57 14.69 0.56
C ALA A 8 -5.13 14.05 1.83
N ILE A 9 -6.31 14.48 2.26
CA ILE A 9 -7.05 13.88 3.37
C ILE A 9 -8.45 13.54 2.84
N MET A 10 -8.85 12.29 2.98
CA MET A 10 -10.19 11.82 2.66
C MET A 10 -10.84 11.20 3.89
N MET A 11 -12.02 11.72 4.24
CA MET A 11 -12.79 11.33 5.41
C MET A 11 -14.12 10.73 4.94
N GLY A 12 -14.26 9.41 5.00
CA GLY A 12 -15.44 8.71 4.51
C GLY A 12 -15.51 8.60 2.99
N GLY A 13 -16.43 7.76 2.52
CA GLY A 13 -16.74 7.59 1.10
C GLY A 13 -16.06 6.39 0.45
N MET A 14 -16.26 6.26 -0.87
CA MET A 14 -15.79 5.14 -1.66
C MET A 14 -14.99 5.62 -2.87
N ILE A 15 -13.90 4.93 -3.16
CA ILE A 15 -13.14 5.03 -4.41
C ILE A 15 -13.33 3.71 -5.15
N VAL A 16 -14.10 3.74 -6.24
CA VAL A 16 -14.50 2.54 -6.98
C VAL A 16 -13.94 2.58 -8.39
N GLY A 17 -13.18 1.55 -8.75
CA GLY A 17 -12.63 1.34 -10.10
C GLY A 17 -13.54 0.51 -11.00
N LYS A 18 -13.19 0.44 -12.29
CA LYS A 18 -13.77 -0.53 -13.23
C LYS A 18 -12.92 -1.80 -13.40
N GLY A 19 -11.87 -1.97 -12.61
CA GLY A 19 -10.90 -3.05 -12.77
C GLY A 19 -9.87 -2.81 -13.89
N GLY A 20 -9.11 -3.86 -14.22
CA GLY A 20 -8.08 -3.87 -15.25
C GLY A 20 -6.69 -4.22 -14.71
N GLU A 21 -5.85 -4.78 -15.58
CA GLU A 21 -4.53 -5.36 -15.24
C GLU A 21 -3.49 -4.37 -14.70
N THR A 22 -3.73 -3.07 -14.85
CA THR A 22 -2.82 -2.02 -14.35
C THR A 22 -3.53 -1.03 -13.43
N SER A 23 -4.78 -1.31 -13.08
CA SER A 23 -5.65 -0.39 -12.35
C SER A 23 -5.16 -0.15 -10.91
N LYS A 24 -5.20 1.13 -10.49
CA LYS A 24 -4.78 1.59 -9.16
C LYS A 24 -5.84 2.50 -8.56
N GLY A 25 -6.19 2.29 -7.29
CA GLY A 25 -7.13 3.15 -6.57
C GLY A 25 -6.48 4.44 -6.10
N VAL A 26 -5.59 4.33 -5.11
CA VAL A 26 -4.83 5.47 -4.56
C VAL A 26 -3.37 5.34 -4.94
N VAL A 27 -2.78 6.42 -5.45
CA VAL A 27 -1.38 6.45 -5.91
C VAL A 27 -0.64 7.61 -5.23
N MET A 28 0.42 7.29 -4.50
CA MET A 28 1.30 8.26 -3.86
C MET A 28 2.73 8.13 -4.38
N MET A 29 3.21 9.18 -5.06
CA MET A 29 4.54 9.23 -5.69
C MET A 29 5.37 10.45 -5.25
N GLY A 30 4.78 11.38 -4.48
CA GLY A 30 5.47 12.56 -3.94
C GLY A 30 5.88 12.38 -2.49
N THR A 31 6.53 13.36 -1.89
CA THR A 31 7.07 13.27 -0.52
C THR A 31 6.07 13.60 0.61
N GLY A 32 4.84 14.00 0.26
CA GLY A 32 3.80 14.39 1.21
C GLY A 32 3.09 13.20 1.87
N THR A 33 1.85 13.43 2.31
CA THR A 33 1.05 12.41 3.01
C THR A 33 -0.37 12.34 2.45
N VAL A 34 -0.84 11.11 2.19
CA VAL A 34 -2.26 10.83 1.93
C VAL A 34 -2.86 10.15 3.15
N GLU A 35 -3.97 10.68 3.66
CA GLU A 35 -4.73 10.05 4.76
C GLU A 35 -6.12 9.61 4.30
N LEU A 36 -6.44 8.34 4.58
CA LEU A 36 -7.72 7.69 4.29
C LEU A 36 -8.36 7.25 5.61
N ASN A 37 -9.42 7.93 6.03
CA ASN A 37 -10.16 7.60 7.26
C ASN A 37 -11.58 7.17 6.91
N LYS A 38 -12.00 5.94 7.30
CA LYS A 38 -13.32 5.37 6.95
C LYS A 38 -13.59 5.34 5.44
N VAL A 39 -12.55 5.17 4.64
CA VAL A 39 -12.65 5.14 3.17
C VAL A 39 -12.63 3.69 2.70
N GLU A 40 -13.49 3.37 1.75
CA GLU A 40 -13.44 2.10 1.02
C GLU A 40 -12.80 2.30 -0.36
N VAL A 41 -11.89 1.41 -0.73
CA VAL A 41 -11.23 1.39 -2.05
C VAL A 41 -11.42 0.00 -2.64
N GLU A 42 -12.07 -0.10 -3.81
CA GLU A 42 -12.40 -1.40 -4.39
C GLU A 42 -12.36 -1.44 -5.92
N SER A 43 -12.37 -2.65 -6.47
CA SER A 43 -12.38 -2.92 -7.91
C SER A 43 -11.12 -2.44 -8.64
N PHE A 44 -9.98 -2.42 -7.96
CA PHE A 44 -8.66 -2.17 -8.56
C PHE A 44 -7.76 -3.38 -8.37
N LEU A 45 -6.87 -3.65 -9.33
CA LEU A 45 -5.83 -4.66 -9.16
C LEU A 45 -4.91 -4.25 -8.00
N THR A 46 -4.49 -2.99 -7.93
CA THR A 46 -3.79 -2.43 -6.77
C THR A 46 -4.69 -1.45 -6.03
N GLY A 47 -5.05 -1.74 -4.78
CA GLY A 47 -5.86 -0.80 -3.99
C GLY A 47 -5.10 0.51 -3.72
N VAL A 48 -3.94 0.40 -3.08
CA VAL A 48 -3.06 1.53 -2.73
C VAL A 48 -1.65 1.28 -3.23
N SER A 49 -1.05 2.22 -3.95
CA SER A 49 0.31 2.15 -4.49
C SER A 49 1.15 3.32 -3.97
N VAL A 50 2.24 3.03 -3.27
CA VAL A 50 3.11 4.03 -2.64
C VAL A 50 4.56 3.81 -3.07
N SER A 51 5.14 4.77 -3.78
CA SER A 51 6.56 4.73 -4.17
C SER A 51 7.42 5.74 -3.41
N ASP A 52 6.84 6.86 -3.00
CA ASP A 52 7.48 7.85 -2.11
C ASP A 52 6.42 8.41 -1.15
N GLY A 53 6.88 9.14 -0.13
CA GLY A 53 6.00 9.73 0.89
C GLY A 53 5.27 8.69 1.74
N THR A 54 4.14 9.09 2.31
CA THR A 54 3.39 8.26 3.27
C THR A 54 1.91 8.17 2.93
N VAL A 55 1.33 6.97 3.06
CA VAL A 55 -0.12 6.77 3.09
C VAL A 55 -0.54 6.27 4.47
N LYS A 56 -1.52 6.93 5.08
CA LYS A 56 -2.13 6.54 6.36
C LYS A 56 -3.54 6.02 6.11
N ILE A 57 -3.85 4.83 6.60
CA ILE A 57 -5.13 4.15 6.38
C ILE A 57 -5.73 3.83 7.75
N ASN A 58 -6.77 4.56 8.13
CA ASN A 58 -7.26 4.63 9.50
C ASN A 58 -8.78 4.40 9.61
N GLY A 59 -9.24 4.12 10.83
CA GLY A 59 -10.64 4.32 11.21
C GLY A 59 -11.62 3.33 10.61
N GLY A 60 -11.23 2.08 10.33
CA GLY A 60 -12.11 1.09 9.70
C GLY A 60 -12.20 1.18 8.19
N SER A 61 -11.29 1.93 7.54
CA SER A 61 -11.12 1.90 6.09
C SER A 61 -10.99 0.46 5.58
N THR A 62 -11.46 0.19 4.36
CA THR A 62 -11.40 -1.13 3.73
C THR A 62 -10.78 -1.04 2.34
N ILE A 63 -9.72 -1.82 2.10
CA ILE A 63 -9.05 -1.89 0.79
C ILE A 63 -9.29 -3.27 0.19
N LYS A 64 -10.01 -3.34 -0.93
CA LYS A 64 -10.35 -4.57 -1.64
C LYS A 64 -9.64 -4.63 -2.99
N ALA A 65 -8.55 -5.39 -3.06
CA ALA A 65 -7.89 -5.70 -4.32
C ALA A 65 -8.66 -6.77 -5.10
N ALA A 66 -8.80 -6.54 -6.40
CA ALA A 66 -9.46 -7.44 -7.34
C ALA A 66 -8.44 -8.21 -8.20
N GLY A 67 -8.88 -9.33 -8.78
CA GLY A 67 -8.07 -10.14 -9.70
C GLY A 67 -7.10 -11.10 -9.01
N ASP A 68 -6.61 -12.07 -9.79
CA ASP A 68 -5.78 -13.17 -9.30
C ASP A 68 -4.43 -12.71 -8.73
N ASP A 69 -3.89 -11.63 -9.30
CA ASP A 69 -2.64 -10.99 -8.85
C ASP A 69 -2.88 -9.72 -8.02
N GLY A 70 -4.08 -9.58 -7.43
CA GLY A 70 -4.48 -8.38 -6.70
C GLY A 70 -3.54 -8.05 -5.55
N VAL A 71 -3.20 -6.77 -5.40
CA VAL A 71 -2.40 -6.27 -4.28
C VAL A 71 -3.19 -5.21 -3.51
N GLY A 72 -3.48 -5.46 -2.23
CA GLY A 72 -4.17 -4.49 -1.39
C GLY A 72 -3.36 -3.20 -1.27
N ILE A 73 -2.15 -3.30 -0.71
CA ILE A 73 -1.21 -2.20 -0.56
C ILE A 73 0.14 -2.60 -1.15
N LYS A 74 0.58 -1.88 -2.17
CA LYS A 74 1.89 -2.03 -2.81
C LYS A 74 2.80 -0.88 -2.38
N ILE A 75 3.94 -1.21 -1.81
CA ILE A 75 4.93 -0.25 -1.32
C ILE A 75 6.25 -0.53 -1.99
N THR A 76 6.80 0.48 -2.65
CA THR A 76 8.07 0.40 -3.37
C THR A 76 9.03 1.49 -2.93
N GLU A 77 10.30 1.34 -3.28
CA GLU A 77 11.34 2.38 -3.11
C GLU A 77 11.39 2.93 -1.68
N LYS A 78 10.93 4.17 -1.45
CA LYS A 78 10.94 4.88 -0.15
C LYS A 78 9.55 5.06 0.45
N GLY A 79 8.51 4.56 -0.22
CA GLY A 79 7.13 4.69 0.21
C GLY A 79 6.87 4.09 1.59
N LYS A 80 5.93 4.69 2.31
CA LYS A 80 5.53 4.22 3.64
C LYS A 80 4.02 4.05 3.70
N ALA A 81 3.58 2.97 4.33
CA ALA A 81 2.18 2.79 4.68
C ALA A 81 2.03 2.59 6.19
N GLU A 82 1.14 3.36 6.80
CA GLU A 82 0.70 3.19 8.18
C GLU A 82 -0.76 2.77 8.16
N VAL A 83 -1.06 1.59 8.67
CA VAL A 83 -2.41 1.03 8.66
C VAL A 83 -2.88 0.80 10.08
N ILE A 84 -3.95 1.48 10.49
CA ILE A 84 -4.44 1.48 11.86
C ILE A 84 -5.93 1.12 11.86
N GLY A 85 -6.25 -0.07 12.37
CA GLY A 85 -7.64 -0.52 12.50
C GLY A 85 -8.40 -0.61 11.17
N ALA A 86 -7.72 -0.92 10.07
CA ALA A 86 -8.31 -1.07 8.74
C ALA A 86 -8.38 -2.53 8.29
N THR A 87 -9.19 -2.81 7.28
CA THR A 87 -9.30 -4.13 6.65
C THR A 87 -8.67 -4.10 5.27
N ILE A 88 -7.83 -5.09 4.95
CA ILE A 88 -7.32 -5.30 3.59
C ILE A 88 -7.73 -6.69 3.11
N GLU A 89 -8.38 -6.73 1.95
CA GLU A 89 -8.84 -7.95 1.31
C GLU A 89 -8.17 -8.10 -0.06
N ALA A 90 -7.48 -9.22 -0.25
CA ALA A 90 -6.86 -9.62 -1.50
C ALA A 90 -7.08 -11.13 -1.65
N LYS A 91 -8.06 -11.50 -2.48
CA LYS A 91 -8.66 -12.86 -2.49
C LYS A 91 -8.34 -13.70 -3.74
N GLY A 92 -7.61 -13.15 -4.70
CA GLY A 92 -7.15 -13.89 -5.88
C GLY A 92 -6.06 -14.92 -5.58
N ASP A 93 -5.83 -15.84 -6.52
CA ASP A 93 -4.93 -17.00 -6.36
C ASP A 93 -3.50 -16.64 -5.90
N ARG A 94 -2.96 -15.54 -6.43
CA ARG A 94 -1.62 -15.01 -6.12
C ARG A 94 -1.71 -13.66 -5.41
N ALA A 95 -2.89 -13.33 -4.89
CA ALA A 95 -3.16 -12.02 -4.34
C ALA A 95 -2.45 -11.83 -3.00
N VAL A 96 -2.03 -10.59 -2.76
CA VAL A 96 -1.26 -10.20 -1.59
C VAL A 96 -1.94 -9.03 -0.92
N GLY A 97 -2.22 -9.13 0.38
CA GLY A 97 -2.77 -8.02 1.16
C GLY A 97 -1.80 -6.84 1.18
N ILE A 98 -0.56 -7.07 1.60
CA ILE A 98 0.50 -6.05 1.59
C ILE A 98 1.75 -6.59 0.93
N LYS A 99 2.25 -5.89 -0.08
CA LYS A 99 3.48 -6.19 -0.79
C LYS A 99 4.47 -5.04 -0.65
N ALA A 100 5.56 -5.24 0.08
CA ALA A 100 6.63 -4.27 0.23
C ALA A 100 7.90 -4.76 -0.49
N THR A 101 8.42 -3.95 -1.42
CA THR A 101 9.63 -4.26 -2.21
C THR A 101 10.57 -3.06 -2.24
N GLY A 102 11.84 -3.22 -1.89
CA GLY A 102 12.78 -2.09 -1.86
C GLY A 102 14.15 -2.45 -1.30
N THR A 103 15.13 -1.58 -1.53
CA THR A 103 16.44 -1.64 -0.88
C THR A 103 16.27 -1.19 0.58
N GLY A 104 16.83 -1.92 1.54
CA GLY A 104 16.73 -1.56 2.97
C GLY A 104 15.61 -2.25 3.78
N LEU A 105 14.84 -3.18 3.19
CA LEU A 105 13.83 -4.00 3.88
C LEU A 105 14.37 -4.99 4.93
N LYS A 106 15.62 -4.84 5.38
CA LYS A 106 16.21 -5.75 6.38
C LYS A 106 15.54 -5.49 7.72
N HIS A 107 15.32 -6.54 8.50
CA HIS A 107 14.68 -6.56 9.82
C HIS A 107 15.25 -5.54 10.85
N ARG A 108 16.35 -4.84 10.51
CA ARG A 108 16.99 -3.79 11.30
C ARG A 108 17.77 -2.81 10.42
N VAL A 109 17.12 -2.07 9.52
CA VAL A 109 17.72 -0.84 8.94
C VAL A 109 16.69 0.28 9.10
N LEU A 110 17.05 1.28 9.90
CA LEU A 110 16.22 2.45 10.13
C LEU A 110 16.01 3.23 8.82
N GLY A 111 14.77 3.28 8.36
CA GLY A 111 14.18 4.48 7.75
C GLY A 111 14.51 4.83 6.29
N THR A 112 15.32 4.05 5.57
CA THR A 112 15.75 4.42 4.20
C THR A 112 15.02 3.71 3.06
N GLY A 113 14.12 2.76 3.35
CA GLY A 113 13.40 1.97 2.35
C GLY A 113 11.91 1.80 2.63
N ALA A 114 11.24 1.13 1.68
CA ALA A 114 9.83 0.77 1.74
C ALA A 114 9.46 0.19 3.11
N SER A 115 8.35 0.62 3.71
CA SER A 115 7.90 0.06 4.99
C SER A 115 6.39 0.06 5.12
N ALA A 116 5.86 -0.99 5.72
CA ALA A 116 4.47 -1.11 6.14
C ALA A 116 4.41 -1.29 7.65
N THR A 117 3.64 -0.47 8.34
CA THR A 117 3.33 -0.67 9.76
C THR A 117 1.84 -0.94 9.89
N MET A 118 1.49 -2.00 10.61
CA MET A 118 0.12 -2.34 10.95
C MET A 118 -0.11 -2.31 12.45
N MET A 119 -1.12 -1.56 12.88
CA MET A 119 -1.55 -1.48 14.28
C MET A 119 -3.05 -1.80 14.35
N GLY A 120 -3.37 -3.06 14.64
CA GLY A 120 -4.75 -3.57 14.63
C GLY A 120 -5.33 -3.73 13.21
N GLY A 121 -6.61 -4.11 13.14
CA GLY A 121 -7.29 -4.40 11.87
C GLY A 121 -7.12 -5.85 11.41
N LYS A 122 -7.38 -6.11 10.14
CA LYS A 122 -7.34 -7.46 9.56
C LYS A 122 -6.78 -7.46 8.15
N ILE A 123 -5.96 -8.48 7.85
CA ILE A 123 -5.59 -8.81 6.47
C ILE A 123 -6.27 -10.13 6.11
N GLN A 124 -7.02 -10.12 5.01
CA GLN A 124 -7.50 -11.32 4.33
C GLN A 124 -6.70 -11.48 3.04
N GLY A 125 -5.57 -12.17 3.16
CA GLY A 125 -4.56 -12.33 2.11
C GLY A 125 -3.18 -12.52 2.74
N SER A 126 -2.16 -12.72 1.91
CA SER A 126 -0.79 -12.88 2.38
C SER A 126 -0.09 -11.53 2.61
N VAL A 127 0.98 -11.51 3.41
CA VAL A 127 1.93 -10.38 3.48
C VAL A 127 3.22 -10.84 2.83
N SER A 128 3.73 -10.05 1.88
CA SER A 128 4.96 -10.34 1.15
C SER A 128 5.95 -9.19 1.31
N VAL A 129 7.17 -9.53 1.74
CA VAL A 129 8.29 -8.61 1.86
C VAL A 129 9.47 -9.20 1.10
N SER A 130 9.98 -8.48 0.10
CA SER A 130 11.17 -8.90 -0.66
C SER A 130 12.19 -7.76 -0.73
N GLY A 131 13.31 -7.91 -0.02
CA GLY A 131 14.44 -6.99 -0.08
C GLY A 131 15.49 -7.46 -1.08
N GLY A 132 15.95 -6.56 -1.95
CA GLY A 132 17.08 -6.83 -2.85
C GLY A 132 18.35 -7.05 -2.04
N GLY A 133 18.75 -8.30 -1.83
CA GLY A 133 20.06 -8.65 -1.33
C GLY A 133 21.09 -8.43 -2.43
N GLY A 134 21.80 -7.29 -2.38
CA GLY A 134 23.05 -7.16 -3.11
C GLY A 134 24.00 -8.24 -2.62
N GLY A 135 24.25 -9.25 -3.46
CA GLY A 135 25.32 -10.20 -3.25
C GLY A 135 26.65 -9.45 -3.27
N GLY A 136 27.22 -9.21 -2.09
CA GLY A 136 28.62 -8.84 -1.98
C GLY A 136 29.47 -10.06 -2.28
N ARG A 137 30.26 -9.99 -3.36
CA ARG A 137 31.48 -10.78 -3.53
C ARG A 137 32.62 -10.03 -2.85
#